data_AF-A0AAP9Y6T8-F1
#
_entry.id   AF-A0AAP9Y6T8-F1
#
_cell.length_a   1.000
_cell.length_b   1.000
_cell.length_c   1.000
_cell.angle_alpha   90.00
_cell.angle_beta   90.00
_cell.angle_gamma   90.00
#
_symmetry.space_group_name_H-M   'P 1'
#
loop_
_entity.id
_entity.type
_entity.pdbx_description
1 polymer ?
#
loop_
_entity_poly.entity_id
_entity_poly.type
_entity_poly.pdbx_seq_one_letter_code
_entity_poly.pdbx_strand_id
1 'polypeptide(L)'
;MEVHMADQRAEEGALPKGVQAIESTYADLQGHFSRLRGDLSSVGGAWTGEAALKFQQLMQQWDENATKVNEALQELADKLRGTHQSMEANEADTESSFSQLLGGL
;
A
#
# COMPACT_ATOMS: atom_id res chain seq x y z
N MET A 1 12.76 -29.43 -0.23
CA MET A 1 11.58 -28.83 0.43
C MET A 1 11.96 -27.69 1.36
N GLU A 2 13.03 -27.80 2.15
CA GLU A 2 13.45 -26.76 3.12
C GLU A 2 13.78 -25.38 2.51
N VAL A 3 14.46 -25.34 1.35
CA VAL A 3 14.85 -24.08 0.69
C VAL A 3 13.65 -23.36 0.08
N HIS A 4 12.66 -24.10 -0.44
CA HIS A 4 11.46 -23.50 -1.06
C HIS A 4 10.53 -22.89 0.00
N MET A 5 10.41 -23.57 1.15
CA MET A 5 9.69 -23.08 2.33
C MET A 5 10.35 -21.84 2.94
N ALA A 6 11.68 -21.75 2.91
CA ALA A 6 12.40 -20.57 3.39
C ALA A 6 12.19 -19.35 2.48
N ASP A 7 12.17 -19.53 1.17
CA ASP A 7 11.87 -18.48 0.19
C ASP A 7 10.41 -18.00 0.33
N GLN A 8 9.45 -18.92 0.44
CA GLN A 8 8.04 -18.58 0.66
C GLN A 8 7.83 -17.78 1.95
N ARG A 9 8.43 -18.18 3.07
CA ARG A 9 8.34 -17.44 4.33
C ARG A 9 9.00 -16.05 4.26
N ALA A 10 10.07 -15.93 3.48
CA ALA A 10 10.71 -14.65 3.24
C ALA A 10 9.82 -13.71 2.41
N GLU A 11 9.15 -14.24 1.37
CA GLU A 11 8.16 -13.51 0.58
C GLU A 11 6.94 -13.11 1.43
N GLU A 12 6.37 -14.02 2.20
CA GLU A 12 5.26 -13.74 3.14
C GLU A 12 5.60 -12.65 4.16
N GLY A 13 6.84 -12.61 4.65
CA GLY A 13 7.28 -11.57 5.59
C GLY A 13 7.58 -10.22 4.92
N ALA A 14 7.90 -10.20 3.63
CA ALA A 14 8.20 -8.99 2.89
C ALA A 14 6.94 -8.22 2.48
N LEU A 15 5.85 -8.94 2.19
CA LEU A 15 4.60 -8.34 1.71
C LEU A 15 3.93 -7.41 2.75
N PRO A 16 3.68 -7.82 4.00
CA PRO A 16 3.11 -6.94 5.03
C PRO A 16 4.01 -5.73 5.34
N LYS A 17 5.33 -5.91 5.27
CA LYS A 17 6.29 -4.80 5.45
C LYS A 17 6.21 -3.81 4.30
N GLY A 18 6.04 -4.29 3.07
CA GLY A 18 5.81 -3.44 1.91
C GLY A 18 4.53 -2.62 2.06
N VAL A 19 3.43 -3.26 2.46
CA VAL A 19 2.14 -2.58 2.75
C VAL A 19 2.28 -1.53 3.86
N GLN A 20 2.97 -1.83 4.96
CA GLN A 20 3.21 -0.85 6.02
C GLN A 20 4.06 0.34 5.57
N ALA A 21 5.11 0.11 4.78
CA ALA A 21 5.96 1.19 4.26
C ALA A 21 5.16 2.13 3.34
N ILE A 22 4.28 1.53 2.55
CA ILE A 22 3.31 2.19 1.69
C ILE A 22 2.35 3.09 2.51
N GLU A 23 1.72 2.53 3.54
CA GLU A 23 0.78 3.27 4.41
C GLU A 23 1.47 4.40 5.18
N SER A 24 2.71 4.17 5.64
CA SER A 24 3.53 5.19 6.30
C SER A 24 3.87 6.34 5.36
N THR A 25 4.29 6.02 4.13
CA THR A 25 4.59 7.04 3.11
C THR A 25 3.35 7.89 2.82
N TYR A 26 2.17 7.26 2.78
CA TYR A 26 0.92 7.98 2.62
C TYR A 26 0.63 8.94 3.78
N ALA A 27 0.76 8.49 5.02
CA ALA A 27 0.54 9.33 6.20
C ALA A 27 1.49 10.54 6.24
N ASP A 28 2.76 10.34 5.86
CA ASP A 28 3.75 11.41 5.77
C ASP A 28 3.37 12.46 4.72
N LEU A 29 2.90 12.01 3.55
CA LEU A 29 2.44 12.91 2.47
C LEU A 29 1.22 13.75 2.91
N GLN A 30 0.27 13.16 3.64
CA GLN A 30 -0.86 13.89 4.22
C GLN A 30 -0.42 14.93 5.26
N GLY A 31 0.57 14.58 6.09
CA GLY A 31 1.17 15.52 7.04
C GLY A 31 1.83 16.71 6.35
N HIS A 32 2.55 16.47 5.25
CA HIS A 32 3.16 17.52 4.44
C HIS A 32 2.11 18.44 3.80
N PHE A 33 1.00 17.89 3.31
CA PHE A 33 -0.12 18.66 2.77
C PHE A 33 -0.72 19.60 3.81
N SER A 34 -1.03 19.07 5.00
CA SER A 34 -1.66 19.86 6.07
C SER A 34 -0.74 21.01 6.50
N ARG A 35 0.57 20.76 6.57
CA ARG A 35 1.58 21.79 6.81
C ARG A 35 1.61 22.84 5.71
N LEU A 36 1.74 22.45 4.45
CA LEU A 36 1.77 23.38 3.33
C LEU A 36 0.51 24.26 3.31
N ARG A 37 -0.68 23.67 3.50
CA ARG A 37 -1.95 24.40 3.57
C ARG A 37 -1.99 25.37 4.75
N GLY A 38 -1.47 24.97 5.90
CA GLY A 38 -1.33 25.81 7.09
C GLY A 38 -0.40 27.00 6.83
N ASP A 39 0.79 26.75 6.32
CA ASP A 39 1.78 27.78 5.97
C ASP A 39 1.16 28.81 5.01
N LEU A 40 0.41 28.36 4.01
CA LEU A 40 -0.20 29.24 3.03
C LEU A 40 -1.38 30.04 3.56
N SER A 41 -2.18 29.45 4.46
CA SER A 41 -3.22 30.22 5.17
C SER A 41 -2.62 31.36 5.99
N SER A 42 -1.39 31.17 6.51
CA SER A 42 -0.67 32.22 7.23
C SER A 42 -0.13 33.32 6.31
N VAL A 43 0.15 32.99 5.04
CA VAL A 43 0.64 33.94 4.01
C VAL A 43 -0.52 34.65 3.29
N GLY A 44 -1.78 34.31 3.56
CA GLY A 44 -2.98 34.73 2.83
C GLY A 44 -3.22 36.25 2.69
N GLY A 45 -2.51 37.11 3.44
CA GLY A 45 -2.52 38.56 3.22
C GLY A 45 -1.60 39.03 2.07
N ALA A 46 -0.63 38.23 1.64
CA ALA A 46 0.44 38.62 0.72
C ALA A 46 0.33 38.00 -0.70
N TRP A 47 -0.45 36.93 -0.88
CA TRP A 47 -0.65 36.25 -2.16
C TRP A 47 -2.07 36.46 -2.70
N THR A 48 -2.31 37.62 -3.29
CA THR A 48 -3.54 37.91 -4.05
C THR A 48 -3.25 37.88 -5.55
N GLY A 49 -4.17 37.37 -6.38
CA GLY A 49 -4.09 37.42 -7.84
C GLY A 49 -3.64 36.11 -8.50
N GLU A 50 -2.92 36.20 -9.63
CA GLU A 50 -2.57 35.05 -10.50
C GLU A 50 -1.78 33.93 -9.78
N ALA A 51 -0.96 34.29 -8.79
CA ALA A 51 -0.19 33.33 -7.99
C ALA A 51 -1.09 32.41 -7.14
N ALA A 52 -2.19 32.94 -6.59
CA ALA A 52 -3.15 32.16 -5.82
C ALA A 52 -3.89 31.14 -6.70
N LEU A 53 -4.20 31.50 -7.94
CA LEU A 53 -4.84 30.62 -8.92
C LEU A 53 -3.95 29.45 -9.33
N LYS A 54 -2.67 29.72 -9.65
CA LYS A 54 -1.71 28.64 -9.97
C LYS A 54 -1.47 27.72 -8.78
N PHE A 55 -1.46 28.28 -7.58
CA PHE A 55 -1.34 27.50 -6.37
C PHE A 55 -2.55 26.57 -6.16
N GLN A 56 -3.77 27.08 -6.32
CA GLN A 56 -4.99 26.25 -6.25
C GLN A 56 -4.98 25.11 -7.27
N GLN A 57 -4.53 25.37 -8.50
CA GLN A 57 -4.39 24.34 -9.52
C GLN A 57 -3.35 23.28 -9.12
N LEU A 58 -2.21 23.70 -8.57
CA LEU A 58 -1.19 22.77 -8.07
C LEU A 58 -1.76 21.88 -6.96
N MET A 59 -2.52 22.46 -6.03
CA MET A 59 -3.15 21.70 -4.95
C MET A 59 -4.17 20.68 -5.46
N GLN A 60 -5.01 21.07 -6.42
CA GLN A 60 -5.97 20.17 -7.03
C GLN A 60 -5.29 19.00 -7.75
N GLN A 61 -4.26 19.31 -8.55
CA GLN A 61 -3.51 18.30 -9.28
C GLN A 61 -2.72 17.37 -8.35
N TRP A 62 -2.26 17.91 -7.21
CA TRP A 62 -1.64 17.13 -6.16
C TRP A 62 -2.64 16.19 -5.45
N ASP A 63 -3.83 16.68 -5.07
CA ASP A 63 -4.88 15.86 -4.45
C ASP A 63 -5.31 14.70 -5.36
N GLU A 64 -5.41 14.95 -6.66
CA GLU A 64 -5.67 13.91 -7.66
C GLU A 64 -4.57 12.85 -7.69
N ASN A 65 -3.29 13.27 -7.67
CA ASN A 65 -2.16 12.35 -7.66
C ASN A 65 -2.09 11.54 -6.36
N ALA A 66 -2.34 12.17 -5.21
CA ALA A 66 -2.38 11.49 -3.91
C ALA A 66 -3.49 10.43 -3.86
N THR A 67 -4.66 10.74 -4.41
CA THR A 67 -5.78 9.78 -4.52
C THR A 67 -5.40 8.59 -5.39
N LYS A 68 -4.80 8.81 -6.56
CA LYS A 68 -4.35 7.72 -7.45
C LYS A 68 -3.31 6.83 -6.79
N VAL A 69 -2.38 7.43 -6.04
CA VAL A 69 -1.39 6.67 -5.27
C VAL A 69 -2.11 5.80 -4.25
N ASN A 70 -3.05 6.34 -3.46
CA ASN A 70 -3.83 5.54 -2.51
C ASN A 70 -4.56 4.36 -3.13
N GLU A 71 -5.24 4.59 -4.25
CA GLU A 71 -5.99 3.54 -4.94
C GLU A 71 -5.05 2.43 -5.41
N ALA A 72 -3.90 2.78 -6.00
CA ALA A 72 -2.90 1.80 -6.43
C ALA A 72 -2.32 1.00 -5.26
N LEU A 73 -2.12 1.65 -4.10
CA LEU A 73 -1.60 1.03 -2.89
C LEU A 73 -2.63 0.07 -2.26
N GLN A 74 -3.91 0.46 -2.22
CA GLN A 74 -5.00 -0.42 -1.78
C GLN A 74 -5.16 -1.62 -2.70
N GLU A 75 -5.15 -1.40 -4.02
CA GLU A 75 -5.23 -2.47 -5.00
C GLU A 75 -4.06 -3.46 -4.86
N LEU A 76 -2.84 -2.95 -4.62
CA LEU A 76 -1.70 -3.80 -4.32
C LEU A 76 -1.94 -4.61 -3.02
N ALA A 77 -2.35 -3.97 -1.93
CA ALA A 77 -2.62 -4.65 -0.67
C ALA A 77 -3.71 -5.75 -0.81
N ASP A 78 -4.75 -5.48 -1.58
CA ASP A 78 -5.82 -6.46 -1.86
C ASP A 78 -5.31 -7.63 -2.69
N LYS A 79 -4.51 -7.37 -3.74
CA LYS A 79 -3.85 -8.42 -4.53
C LYS A 79 -2.94 -9.29 -3.67
N LEU A 80 -2.15 -8.68 -2.80
CA LEU A 80 -1.25 -9.41 -1.90
C LEU A 80 -2.00 -10.27 -0.89
N ARG A 81 -3.10 -9.76 -0.31
CA ARG A 81 -3.99 -10.57 0.55
C ARG A 81 -4.59 -11.75 -0.22
N GLY A 82 -5.01 -11.53 -1.46
CA GLY A 82 -5.51 -12.60 -2.34
C GLY A 82 -4.45 -13.66 -2.64
N THR A 83 -3.21 -13.25 -2.95
CA THR A 83 -2.09 -14.17 -3.18
C THR A 83 -1.80 -15.01 -1.94
N HIS A 84 -1.71 -14.39 -0.77
CA HIS A 84 -1.44 -15.12 0.48
C HIS A 84 -2.54 -16.13 0.80
N GLN A 85 -3.82 -15.75 0.70
CA GLN A 85 -4.95 -16.69 0.87
C GLN A 85 -4.89 -17.86 -0.11
N SER A 86 -4.51 -17.60 -1.36
CA SER A 86 -4.35 -18.67 -2.36
C SER A 86 -3.18 -19.60 -2.04
N MET A 87 -2.09 -19.08 -1.47
CA MET A 87 -0.95 -19.91 -1.04
C MET A 87 -1.35 -20.80 0.13
N GLU A 88 -2.00 -20.26 1.17
CA GLU A 88 -2.51 -21.04 2.31
C GLU A 88 -3.49 -22.14 1.87
N ALA A 89 -4.41 -21.83 0.94
CA ALA A 89 -5.34 -22.81 0.41
C ALA A 89 -4.63 -23.96 -0.34
N ASN A 90 -3.64 -23.62 -1.17
CA ASN A 90 -2.85 -24.62 -1.89
C ASN A 90 -2.04 -25.53 -0.95
N GLU A 91 -1.52 -24.99 0.15
CA GLU A 91 -0.83 -25.78 1.18
C GLU A 91 -1.79 -26.74 1.89
N ALA A 92 -2.95 -26.26 2.32
CA ALA A 92 -3.97 -27.09 2.97
C ALA A 92 -4.43 -28.26 2.08
N ASP A 93 -4.65 -27.99 0.78
CA ASP A 93 -5.00 -29.03 -0.20
C ASP A 93 -3.86 -30.04 -0.41
N THR A 94 -2.62 -29.56 -0.46
CA THR A 94 -1.43 -30.43 -0.60
C THR A 94 -1.24 -31.32 0.63
N GLU A 95 -1.37 -30.77 1.83
CA GLU A 95 -1.26 -31.52 3.09
C GLU A 95 -2.39 -32.55 3.23
N SER A 96 -3.62 -32.17 2.90
CA SER A 96 -4.78 -33.07 2.86
C SER A 96 -4.56 -34.23 1.89
N SER A 97 -4.08 -33.94 0.67
CA SER A 97 -3.77 -34.96 -0.33
C SER A 97 -2.67 -35.91 0.12
N PHE A 98 -1.64 -35.37 0.78
CA PHE A 98 -0.53 -36.17 1.32
C PHE A 98 -0.99 -37.06 2.50
N SER A 99 -1.82 -36.54 3.39
CA SER A 99 -2.44 -37.28 4.49
C SER A 99 -3.31 -38.44 3.98
N GLN A 100 -4.09 -38.21 2.91
CA GLN A 100 -4.87 -39.27 2.26
C GLN A 100 -3.99 -40.36 1.64
N LEU A 101 -2.87 -40.00 1.01
CA LEU A 101 -1.92 -40.96 0.45
C LEU A 101 -1.24 -41.80 1.54
N LEU A 102 -0.88 -41.19 2.67
CA LEU A 102 -0.26 -41.89 3.81
C LEU A 102 -1.25 -42.74 4.61
N GLY A 103 -2.50 -42.32 4.75
CA GLY A 103 -3.55 -43.08 5.44
C GLY A 103 -4.15 -44.23 4.61
N GLY A 104 -3.86 -44.27 3.30
CA GLY A 104 -4.29 -45.33 2.39
C GLY A 104 -3.29 -46.50 2.26
N LEU A 105 -2.12 -46.40 2.90
CA LEU A 105 -1.10 -47.46 3.00
C LEU A 105 -1.21 -48.18 4.35
#